data_AF-N1MKW9-F1
#
_entry.id   AF-N1MKW9-F1
#
_cell.length_a   1.000
_cell.length_b   1.000
_cell.length_c   1.000
_cell.angle_alpha   90.00
_cell.angle_beta   90.00
_cell.angle_gamma   90.00
#
_symmetry.space_group_name_H-M   'P 1'
#
loop_
_entity.id
_entity.type
_entity.pdbx_description
1 polymer ?
#
loop_
_entity_poly.entity_id
_entity_poly.type
_entity_poly.pdbx_seq_one_letter_code
_entity_poly.pdbx_strand_id
1 'polypeptide(L)'
;MSGRAYVNQWFEIERSSYEIMLEVLPPLFMRAGMFAMSELKAGFVGSVFFDIKIDGRDRWFHGYCNLGDPASPDAMRAAIIGHEQANLRALTRDEKLELIWSRTHADFRGLAGQFDPEAWPAEQRGQRTILVYEPGSRTVLKLLNDLSDNEIAERLPRDRTI
;
A
#
# COMPACT_ATOMS: atom_id res chain seq x y z
N MET A 1 20.48 22.59 -13.64
CA MET A 1 20.42 21.68 -12.47
C MET A 1 20.64 20.26 -12.99
N SER A 2 21.57 19.48 -12.43
CA SER A 2 21.80 18.10 -12.89
C SER A 2 20.78 17.17 -12.23
N GLY A 3 20.14 16.30 -13.02
CA GLY A 3 19.14 15.33 -12.54
C GLY A 3 19.71 14.23 -11.64
N ARG A 4 21.02 14.24 -11.36
CA ARG A 4 21.69 13.34 -10.40
C ARG A 4 21.09 13.43 -9.00
N ALA A 5 20.56 14.59 -8.61
CA ALA A 5 19.95 14.79 -7.30
C ALA A 5 18.66 13.96 -7.08
N TYR A 6 18.01 13.51 -8.16
CA TYR A 6 16.76 12.76 -8.10
C TYR A 6 16.95 11.25 -8.31
N VAL A 7 18.12 10.81 -8.76
CA VAL A 7 18.38 9.39 -9.06
C VAL A 7 18.14 8.53 -7.81
N ASN A 8 17.45 7.40 -7.99
CA ASN A 8 17.11 6.45 -6.93
C ASN A 8 16.12 6.99 -5.88
N GLN A 9 15.40 8.08 -6.18
CA GLN A 9 14.27 8.52 -5.37
C GLN A 9 12.95 8.00 -5.97
N TRP A 10 12.02 7.64 -5.09
CA TRP A 10 10.66 7.24 -5.43
C TRP A 10 9.65 7.75 -4.41
N PHE A 11 8.38 7.76 -4.78
CA PHE A 11 7.24 8.02 -3.90
C PHE A 11 6.00 7.30 -4.41
N GLU A 12 5.06 6.98 -3.50
CA GLU A 12 3.77 6.40 -3.87
C GLU A 12 2.87 7.45 -4.51
N ILE A 13 2.07 7.04 -5.50
CA ILE A 13 1.08 7.85 -6.18
C ILE A 13 -0.27 7.13 -6.21
N GLU A 14 -1.33 7.88 -6.49
CA GLU A 14 -2.63 7.27 -6.74
C GLU A 14 -2.66 6.54 -8.08
N ARG A 15 -3.52 5.51 -8.18
CA ARG A 15 -3.85 4.83 -9.43
C ARG A 15 -4.23 5.80 -10.55
N SER A 16 -5.07 6.79 -10.24
CA SER A 16 -5.51 7.83 -11.17
C SER A 16 -4.33 8.58 -11.77
N SER A 17 -3.32 8.91 -10.96
CA SER A 17 -2.11 9.59 -11.40
C SER A 17 -1.24 8.69 -12.30
N TYR A 18 -1.16 7.39 -12.00
CA TYR A 18 -0.48 6.41 -12.85
C TYR A 18 -1.15 6.29 -14.22
N GLU A 19 -2.48 6.13 -14.24
CA GLU A 19 -3.27 5.99 -15.46
C GLU A 19 -3.21 7.26 -16.32
N ILE A 20 -3.34 8.45 -15.71
CA ILE A 20 -3.20 9.73 -16.41
C ILE A 20 -1.82 9.82 -17.08
N MET A 21 -0.75 9.51 -16.33
CA MET A 21 0.62 9.62 -16.87
C MET A 21 0.89 8.66 -18.02
N LEU A 22 0.21 7.51 -18.06
CA LEU A 22 0.30 6.56 -19.16
C LEU A 22 -0.29 7.12 -20.48
N GLU A 23 -1.28 8.02 -20.38
CA GLU A 23 -1.98 8.61 -21.52
C GLU A 23 -1.36 9.93 -22.02
N VAL A 24 -0.51 10.58 -21.21
CA VAL A 24 0.05 11.90 -21.52
C VAL A 24 0.91 11.90 -22.79
N LEU A 25 1.82 10.93 -22.93
CA LEU A 25 2.70 10.80 -24.08
C LEU A 25 3.05 9.32 -24.32
N PRO A 26 3.38 8.91 -25.57
CA PRO A 26 3.87 7.57 -25.84
C PRO A 26 5.08 7.26 -24.95
N PRO A 27 5.04 6.16 -24.18
CA PRO A 27 6.13 5.83 -23.27
C PRO A 27 7.40 5.46 -24.06
N LEU A 28 8.55 5.80 -23.50
CA LEU A 28 9.85 5.40 -24.04
C LEU A 28 9.98 3.87 -24.09
N PHE A 29 9.47 3.22 -23.05
CA PHE A 29 9.25 1.78 -23.02
C PHE A 29 8.07 1.45 -22.13
N MET A 30 7.49 0.28 -22.36
CA MET A 30 6.52 -0.36 -21.47
C MET A 30 6.94 -1.81 -21.23
N ARG A 31 6.92 -2.24 -19.97
CA ARG A 31 7.21 -3.60 -19.50
C ARG A 31 6.12 -4.01 -18.51
N ALA A 32 6.10 -5.28 -18.10
CA ALA A 32 5.11 -5.79 -17.15
C ALA A 32 5.07 -4.92 -15.87
N GLY A 33 3.96 -4.19 -15.71
CA GLY A 33 3.71 -3.30 -14.57
C GLY A 33 4.61 -2.06 -14.51
N MET A 34 5.26 -1.60 -15.58
CA MET A 34 5.94 -0.30 -15.57
C MET A 34 6.10 0.33 -16.94
N PHE A 35 6.23 1.64 -16.95
CA PHE A 35 6.58 2.40 -18.16
C PHE A 35 7.49 3.58 -17.80
N ALA A 36 8.29 4.02 -18.78
CA ALA A 36 9.08 5.23 -18.66
C ALA A 36 8.54 6.33 -19.57
N MET A 37 8.53 7.56 -19.09
CA MET A 37 8.21 8.73 -19.91
C MET A 37 9.30 8.97 -20.95
N SER A 38 8.91 9.45 -22.12
CA SER A 38 9.82 9.86 -23.20
C SER A 38 10.67 11.08 -22.84
N GLU A 39 10.22 11.91 -21.89
CA GLU A 39 10.93 13.10 -21.44
C GLU A 39 11.99 12.76 -20.37
N LEU A 40 13.25 13.08 -20.68
CA LEU A 40 14.37 12.95 -19.75
C LEU A 40 14.56 14.26 -18.99
N LYS A 41 14.73 14.20 -17.66
CA LYS A 41 14.94 15.40 -16.85
C LYS A 41 16.34 15.97 -17.02
N ALA A 42 17.38 15.13 -16.97
CA ALA A 42 18.75 15.53 -17.23
C ALA A 42 19.65 14.32 -17.51
N GLY A 43 20.45 14.40 -18.57
CA GLY A 43 21.22 13.25 -19.04
C GLY A 43 20.28 12.08 -19.30
N PHE A 44 20.58 10.93 -18.70
CA PHE A 44 19.78 9.71 -18.84
C PHE A 44 18.74 9.52 -17.73
N VAL A 45 18.54 10.49 -16.85
CA VAL A 45 17.56 10.35 -15.75
C VAL A 45 16.15 10.59 -16.27
N GLY A 46 15.31 9.57 -16.18
CA GLY A 46 13.92 9.61 -16.64
C GLY A 46 12.92 9.22 -15.55
N SER A 47 11.69 9.69 -15.72
CA SER A 47 10.55 9.28 -14.88
C SER A 47 10.10 7.88 -15.27
N VAL A 48 10.03 6.98 -14.29
CA VAL A 48 9.51 5.63 -14.44
C VAL A 48 8.37 5.41 -13.45
N PHE A 49 7.27 4.87 -13.96
CA PHE A 49 6.07 4.58 -13.20
C PHE A 49 5.95 3.07 -13.00
N PHE A 50 5.59 2.66 -11.79
CA PHE A 50 5.51 1.25 -11.39
C PHE A 50 4.12 0.94 -10.87
N ASP A 51 3.54 -0.14 -11.36
CA ASP A 51 2.45 -0.90 -10.75
C ASP A 51 3.09 -2.13 -10.09
N ILE A 52 2.98 -2.21 -8.76
CA ILE A 52 3.63 -3.22 -7.94
C ILE A 52 2.61 -3.86 -7.00
N LYS A 53 2.56 -5.19 -7.01
CA LYS A 53 1.81 -5.94 -6.02
C LYS A 53 2.64 -6.17 -4.75
N ILE A 54 2.24 -5.57 -3.64
CA ILE A 54 2.91 -5.68 -2.32
C ILE A 54 1.88 -6.18 -1.31
N ASP A 55 2.16 -7.32 -0.66
CA ASP A 55 1.29 -7.97 0.31
C ASP A 55 -0.18 -8.08 -0.18
N GLY A 56 -0.34 -8.57 -1.41
CA GLY A 56 -1.64 -8.80 -2.04
C GLY A 56 -2.30 -7.55 -2.64
N ARG A 57 -1.73 -6.36 -2.46
CA ARG A 57 -2.27 -5.08 -2.94
C ARG A 57 -1.55 -4.55 -4.15
N ASP A 58 -2.31 -4.03 -5.09
CA ASP A 58 -1.76 -3.20 -6.16
C ASP A 58 -1.47 -1.79 -5.60
N ARG A 59 -0.24 -1.32 -5.79
CA ARG A 59 0.26 0.00 -5.38
C ARG A 59 1.03 0.63 -6.53
N TRP A 60 0.97 1.96 -6.63
CA TRP A 60 1.56 2.70 -7.75
C TRP A 60 2.65 3.63 -7.27
N PHE A 61 3.77 3.66 -7.98
CA PHE A 61 4.93 4.48 -7.61
C PHE A 61 5.44 5.28 -8.80
N HIS A 62 6.01 6.44 -8.51
CA HIS A 62 6.86 7.18 -9.43
C HIS A 62 8.29 7.16 -8.89
N GLY A 63 9.25 6.76 -9.73
CA GLY A 63 10.67 6.79 -9.42
C GLY A 63 11.51 7.40 -10.54
N TYR A 64 12.68 7.91 -10.18
CA TYR A 64 13.64 8.47 -11.12
C TYR A 64 14.79 7.47 -11.36
N CYS A 65 14.83 6.92 -12.57
CA CYS A 65 15.80 5.90 -12.96
C CYS A 65 16.84 6.48 -13.92
N ASN A 66 18.06 5.94 -13.88
CA ASN A 66 19.05 6.19 -14.91
C ASN A 66 18.79 5.27 -16.11
N LEU A 67 18.11 5.77 -17.14
CA LEU A 67 17.72 5.00 -18.32
C LEU A 67 18.88 4.66 -19.27
N GLY A 68 20.08 5.16 -19.00
CA GLY A 68 21.31 4.73 -19.66
C GLY A 68 21.84 3.40 -19.10
N ASP A 69 21.35 2.99 -17.93
CA ASP A 69 21.55 1.66 -17.35
C ASP A 69 20.25 0.85 -17.49
N PRO A 70 20.21 -0.18 -18.37
CA PRO A 70 19.01 -0.99 -18.59
C PRO A 70 18.47 -1.70 -17.34
N ALA A 71 19.31 -1.90 -16.31
CA ALA A 71 18.94 -2.55 -15.06
C ALA A 71 18.32 -1.58 -14.03
N SER A 72 18.48 -0.26 -14.21
CA SER A 72 18.06 0.74 -13.23
C SER A 72 16.56 0.68 -12.89
N PRO A 73 15.62 0.53 -13.85
CA PRO A 73 14.19 0.38 -13.53
C PRO A 73 13.86 -0.87 -12.71
N ASP A 74 14.45 -2.01 -13.05
CA ASP A 74 14.22 -3.27 -12.35
C ASP A 74 14.82 -3.24 -10.94
N ALA A 75 16.01 -2.64 -10.79
CA ALA A 75 16.64 -2.41 -9.50
C ALA A 75 15.81 -1.47 -8.61
N MET A 76 15.23 -0.41 -9.17
CA MET A 76 14.31 0.48 -8.45
C MET A 76 13.07 -0.28 -7.97
N ARG A 77 12.42 -1.07 -8.83
CA ARG A 77 11.27 -1.90 -8.44
C ARG A 77 11.61 -2.82 -7.27
N ALA A 78 12.75 -3.50 -7.33
CA ALA A 78 13.20 -4.39 -6.27
C ALA A 78 13.46 -3.64 -4.95
N ALA A 79 14.05 -2.43 -5.02
CA ALA A 79 14.26 -1.58 -3.86
C ALA A 79 12.95 -1.13 -3.22
N ILE A 80 11.94 -0.73 -4.02
CA ILE A 80 10.60 -0.38 -3.53
C ILE A 80 9.98 -1.58 -2.81
N ILE A 81 9.93 -2.75 -3.44
CA ILE A 81 9.37 -3.97 -2.82
C ILE A 81 10.07 -4.29 -1.50
N GLY A 82 11.41 -4.27 -1.49
CA GLY A 82 12.19 -4.54 -0.28
C GLY A 82 11.92 -3.55 0.85
N HIS A 83 11.84 -2.25 0.53
CA HIS A 83 11.57 -1.19 1.51
C HIS A 83 10.17 -1.33 2.10
N GLU A 84 9.15 -1.50 1.26
CA GLU A 84 7.75 -1.62 1.71
C GLU A 84 7.50 -2.89 2.53
N GLN A 85 8.07 -4.03 2.11
CA GLN A 85 7.96 -5.28 2.86
C GLN A 85 8.71 -5.21 4.20
N ALA A 86 9.87 -4.56 4.25
CA ALA A 86 10.60 -4.36 5.50
C ALA A 86 9.81 -3.49 6.48
N ASN A 87 9.18 -2.42 6.00
CA ASN A 87 8.32 -1.56 6.81
C ASN A 87 7.13 -2.32 7.41
N LEU A 88 6.45 -3.16 6.61
CA LEU A 88 5.32 -3.97 7.09
C LEU A 88 5.74 -5.12 8.01
N ARG A 89 6.94 -5.68 7.83
CA ARG A 89 7.49 -6.73 8.71
C ARG A 89 8.02 -6.19 10.04
N ALA A 90 8.35 -4.91 10.13
CA ALA A 90 8.83 -4.30 11.37
C ALA A 90 7.77 -4.24 12.48
N LEU A 91 6.49 -4.22 12.13
CA LEU A 91 5.39 -4.24 13.10
C LEU A 91 5.02 -5.68 13.48
N THR A 92 4.98 -5.95 14.79
CA THR A 92 4.37 -7.16 15.34
C THR A 92 2.87 -7.21 15.02
N ARG A 93 2.25 -8.40 15.12
CA ARG A 93 0.80 -8.53 14.89
C ARG A 93 0.00 -7.62 15.83
N ASP A 94 0.36 -7.57 17.10
CA ASP A 94 -0.35 -6.74 18.09
C ASP A 94 -0.24 -5.24 17.75
N GLU A 95 0.95 -4.76 17.36
CA GLU A 95 1.13 -3.38 16.91
C GLU A 95 0.29 -3.05 15.67
N LYS A 96 0.18 -4.01 14.72
CA LYS A 96 -0.70 -3.85 13.56
C LYS A 96 -2.17 -3.75 13.97
N LEU A 97 -2.62 -4.59 14.91
CA LEU A 97 -3.99 -4.57 15.42
C LEU A 97 -4.28 -3.27 16.19
N GLU A 98 -3.34 -2.76 17.00
CA GLU A 98 -3.47 -1.46 17.67
C GLU A 98 -3.54 -0.29 16.69
N LEU A 99 -2.75 -0.34 15.60
CA LEU A 99 -2.79 0.68 14.56
C LEU A 99 -4.13 0.66 13.81
N ILE A 100 -4.65 -0.53 13.49
CA ILE A 100 -5.99 -0.69 12.89
C ILE A 100 -7.05 -0.16 13.86
N TRP A 101 -6.99 -0.58 15.12
CA TRP A 101 -7.93 -0.16 16.15
C TRP A 101 -7.95 1.36 16.25
N SER A 102 -6.80 2.00 16.49
CA SER A 102 -6.67 3.44 16.71
C SER A 102 -7.18 4.29 15.54
N ARG A 103 -6.98 3.82 14.30
CA ARG A 103 -7.42 4.53 13.07
C ARG A 103 -8.85 4.21 12.64
N THR A 104 -9.44 3.12 13.13
CA THR A 104 -10.84 2.80 12.85
C THR A 104 -11.74 3.83 13.57
N HIS A 105 -12.66 4.44 12.82
CA HIS A 105 -13.61 5.41 13.38
C HIS A 105 -14.42 4.79 14.53
N ALA A 106 -14.80 5.59 15.54
CA ALA A 106 -15.52 5.11 16.71
C ALA A 106 -16.83 4.38 16.34
N ASP A 107 -17.53 4.84 15.31
CA ASP A 107 -18.77 4.22 14.82
C ASP A 107 -18.56 2.84 14.15
N PHE A 108 -17.31 2.50 13.79
CA PHE A 108 -16.95 1.25 13.13
C PHE A 108 -16.14 0.31 14.02
N ARG A 109 -15.98 0.62 15.31
CA ARG A 109 -15.29 -0.24 16.29
C ARG A 109 -16.04 -0.28 17.62
N GLY A 110 -15.92 -1.37 18.36
CA GLY A 110 -16.61 -1.51 19.64
C GLY A 110 -16.11 -2.68 20.48
N LEU A 111 -16.87 -3.03 21.50
CA LEU A 111 -16.63 -4.25 22.29
C LEU A 111 -17.71 -5.28 21.98
N ALA A 112 -17.31 -6.53 21.79
CA ALA A 112 -18.20 -7.67 21.62
C ALA A 112 -19.19 -7.75 22.80
N GLY A 113 -20.48 -7.92 22.50
CA GLY A 113 -21.53 -8.00 23.50
C GLY A 113 -21.87 -6.70 24.22
N GLN A 114 -21.30 -5.54 23.85
CA GLN A 114 -21.58 -4.27 24.53
C GLN A 114 -23.04 -3.81 24.36
N PHE A 115 -23.61 -4.00 23.17
CA PHE A 115 -24.98 -3.59 22.84
C PHE A 115 -25.96 -4.77 22.74
N ASP A 116 -25.45 -5.96 22.42
CA ASP A 116 -26.21 -7.20 22.33
C ASP A 116 -25.35 -8.37 22.85
N PRO A 117 -25.39 -8.66 24.17
CA PRO A 117 -24.62 -9.75 24.76
C PRO A 117 -24.96 -11.13 24.18
N GLU A 118 -26.22 -11.35 23.79
CA GLU A 118 -26.69 -12.66 23.33
C GLU A 118 -26.22 -12.97 21.90
N ALA A 119 -25.87 -11.95 21.11
CA ALA A 119 -25.23 -12.11 19.81
C ALA A 119 -23.76 -12.61 19.88
N TRP A 120 -23.18 -12.72 21.08
CA TRP A 120 -21.77 -13.08 21.29
C TRP A 120 -21.58 -14.23 22.29
N PRO A 121 -20.73 -15.22 21.97
CA PRO A 121 -20.26 -16.21 22.94
C PRO A 121 -19.65 -15.54 24.18
N ALA A 122 -19.86 -16.13 25.36
CA ALA A 122 -19.45 -15.54 26.63
C ALA A 122 -17.95 -15.24 26.69
N GLU A 123 -17.12 -16.08 26.06
CA GLU A 123 -15.66 -15.98 26.01
C GLU A 123 -15.18 -14.81 25.13
N GLN A 124 -16.03 -14.34 24.21
CA GLN A 124 -15.71 -13.29 23.26
C GLN A 124 -16.18 -11.91 23.74
N ARG A 125 -17.12 -11.86 24.68
CA ARG A 125 -17.66 -10.60 25.22
C ARG A 125 -16.54 -9.73 25.81
N GLY A 126 -16.60 -8.43 25.56
CA GLY A 126 -15.59 -7.46 26.00
C GLY A 126 -14.34 -7.39 25.13
N GLN A 127 -14.15 -8.30 24.16
CA GLN A 127 -13.06 -8.21 23.19
C GLN A 127 -13.34 -7.13 22.14
N ARG A 128 -12.28 -6.55 21.56
CA ARG A 128 -12.37 -5.49 20.55
C ARG A 128 -12.93 -6.04 19.25
N THR A 129 -13.91 -5.33 18.68
CA THR A 129 -14.53 -5.65 17.38
C THR A 129 -14.37 -4.51 16.40
N ILE A 130 -14.28 -4.84 15.11
CA ILE A 130 -14.34 -3.86 14.03
C ILE A 130 -15.38 -4.29 12.99
N LEU A 131 -15.96 -3.30 12.33
CA LEU A 131 -16.87 -3.51 11.22
C LEU A 131 -16.07 -3.77 9.93
N VAL A 132 -16.32 -4.90 9.28
CA VAL A 132 -15.62 -5.34 8.06
C VAL A 132 -16.61 -5.41 6.90
N TYR A 133 -16.26 -4.78 5.79
CA TYR A 133 -16.96 -4.95 4.52
C TYR A 133 -16.35 -6.13 3.76
N GLU A 134 -17.13 -7.18 3.56
CA GLU A 134 -16.72 -8.34 2.76
C GLU A 134 -17.33 -8.20 1.34
N PRO A 135 -16.52 -8.12 0.27
CA PRO A 135 -17.02 -7.99 -1.09
C PRO A 135 -18.01 -9.10 -1.44
N GLY A 136 -19.22 -8.73 -1.87
CA GLY A 136 -20.28 -9.70 -2.22
C GLY A 136 -21.09 -10.24 -1.04
N SER A 137 -20.81 -9.80 0.19
CA SER A 137 -21.54 -10.17 1.41
C SER A 137 -22.05 -8.93 2.16
N ARG A 138 -22.73 -9.17 3.28
CA ARG A 138 -23.16 -8.13 4.22
C ARG A 138 -21.95 -7.61 4.99
N THR A 139 -22.03 -6.36 5.45
CA THR A 139 -21.13 -5.84 6.48
C THR A 139 -21.22 -6.69 7.74
N VAL A 140 -20.10 -7.24 8.19
CA VAL A 140 -20.00 -8.13 9.35
C VAL A 140 -19.18 -7.50 10.47
N LEU A 141 -19.57 -7.77 11.72
CA LEU A 141 -18.79 -7.39 12.90
C LEU A 141 -17.84 -8.56 13.23
N LYS A 142 -16.53 -8.31 13.20
CA LYS A 142 -15.48 -9.31 13.47
C LYS A 142 -14.70 -8.93 14.73
N LEU A 143 -14.18 -9.93 15.44
CA LEU A 143 -13.15 -9.70 16.45
C LEU A 143 -11.89 -9.17 15.78
N LEU A 144 -11.29 -8.13 16.37
CA LEU A 144 -10.05 -7.54 15.88
C LEU A 144 -8.92 -8.57 15.82
N ASN A 145 -8.88 -9.48 16.79
CA ASN A 145 -7.85 -10.52 16.87
C ASN A 145 -8.01 -11.61 15.79
N ASP A 146 -9.21 -11.75 15.22
CA ASP A 146 -9.53 -12.78 14.23
C ASP A 146 -9.26 -12.31 12.79
N LEU A 147 -8.77 -11.08 12.59
CA LEU A 147 -8.39 -10.60 11.27
C LEU A 147 -7.25 -11.45 10.68
N SER A 148 -7.45 -11.95 9.46
CA SER A 148 -6.41 -12.60 8.69
C SER A 148 -5.26 -11.65 8.35
N ASP A 149 -4.09 -12.17 8.02
CA ASP A 149 -2.95 -11.33 7.63
C ASP A 149 -3.25 -10.46 6.39
N ASN A 150 -4.08 -10.95 5.47
CA ASN A 150 -4.55 -10.17 4.33
C ASN A 150 -5.49 -9.04 4.77
N GLU A 151 -6.44 -9.30 5.67
CA GLU A 151 -7.33 -8.27 6.24
C GLU A 151 -6.57 -7.21 7.05
N ILE A 152 -5.50 -7.62 7.74
CA ILE A 152 -4.60 -6.72 8.45
C ILE A 152 -3.86 -5.85 7.45
N ALA A 153 -3.22 -6.46 6.44
CA ALA A 153 -2.58 -5.70 5.35
C ALA A 153 -3.58 -4.71 4.72
N GLU A 154 -4.85 -5.11 4.56
CA GLU A 154 -6.02 -4.29 4.13
C GLU A 154 -6.22 -2.96 4.82
N ARG A 155 -5.89 -2.92 6.11
CA ARG A 155 -6.23 -1.80 6.97
C ARG A 155 -5.00 -1.05 7.44
N LEU A 156 -3.81 -1.54 7.14
CA LEU A 156 -2.57 -0.84 7.46
C LEU A 156 -2.37 0.38 6.55
N PRO A 157 -1.72 1.44 7.07
CA PRO A 157 -1.46 2.65 6.30
C PRO A 157 -0.57 2.35 5.10
N ARG A 158 -0.81 3.07 4.00
CA ARG A 158 -0.02 2.96 2.77
C ARG A 158 1.35 3.65 2.91
N ASP A 159 1.44 4.71 3.71
CA ASP A 159 2.69 5.38 4.06
C ASP A 159 2.76 5.73 5.55
N ARG A 160 3.97 5.75 6.11
CA ARG A 160 4.28 6.62 7.24
C ARG A 160 4.44 8.02 6.65
N THR A 161 3.40 8.86 6.74
CA THR A 161 3.61 10.29 6.64
C THR A 161 4.58 10.67 7.76
N ILE A 162 5.83 10.99 7.40
CA ILE A 162 6.82 11.64 8.26
C ILE A 162 6.84 13.11 7.87
#